data_AF-A0A3D3NU39-F1
#
_entry.id   AF-A0A3D3NU39-F1
#
_cell.length_a   1.000
_cell.length_b   1.000
_cell.length_c   1.000
_cell.angle_alpha   90.00
_cell.angle_beta   90.00
_cell.angle_gamma   90.00
#
_symmetry.space_group_name_H-M   'P 1'
#
loop_
_entity.id
_entity.type
_entity.pdbx_description
1 polymer ?
#
loop_
_entity_poly.entity_id
_entity_poly.type
_entity_poly.pdbx_seq_one_letter_code
_entity_poly.pdbx_strand_id
1 'polypeptide(L)' 'VCSPTRAALMTGRYPIRHGLQVSVVRPWAQYGLPLEERTLPQALKEAGYTTHISGKWHLGHFLP' A
#
# COMPACT_ATOMS: atom_id res chain seq x y z
N VAL A 1 7.83 5.69 -10.14
CA VAL A 1 7.89 6.31 -8.78
C VAL A 1 7.37 5.30 -7.76
N CYS A 2 7.97 5.17 -6.57
CA CYS A 2 7.78 3.98 -5.73
C CYS A 2 6.43 3.84 -5.00
N SER A 3 5.93 4.84 -4.26
CA SER A 3 4.64 4.68 -3.54
C SER A 3 3.45 4.42 -4.47
N PRO A 4 3.30 5.12 -5.62
CA PRO A 4 2.24 4.82 -6.58
C PRO A 4 2.32 3.38 -7.09
N THR A 5 3.51 2.93 -7.51
CA THR A 5 3.72 1.57 -8.03
C THR A 5 3.42 0.50 -6.97
N ARG A 6 3.82 0.72 -5.71
CA ARG A 6 3.55 -0.22 -4.61
C ARG A 6 2.07 -0.26 -4.25
N ALA A 7 1.36 0.87 -4.29
CA ALA A 7 -0.07 0.90 -4.04
C ALA A 7 -0.82 0.12 -5.11
N ALA A 8 -0.44 0.28 -6.38
CA ALA A 8 -0.98 -0.51 -7.48
C ALA A 8 -0.68 -2.00 -7.33
N LEU A 9 0.55 -2.39 -6.94
CA LEU A 9 0.89 -3.78 -6.69
C LEU A 9 0.06 -4.39 -5.55
N MET A 10 -0.09 -3.68 -4.44
CA MET A 10 -0.79 -4.19 -3.27
C MET A 10 -2.29 -4.25 -3.48
N THR A 11 -2.89 -3.37 -4.27
CA THR A 11 -4.36 -3.29 -4.40
C THR A 11 -4.91 -3.78 -5.74
N GLY A 12 -4.05 -3.93 -6.76
CA GLY A 12 -4.49 -4.18 -8.14
C GLY A 12 -5.23 -3.00 -8.79
N ARG A 13 -5.19 -1.80 -8.19
CA ARG A 13 -5.96 -0.62 -8.61
C ARG A 13 -5.03 0.55 -8.96
N TYR A 14 -5.50 1.43 -9.83
CA TYR A 14 -4.73 2.63 -10.19
C TYR A 14 -4.46 3.52 -8.97
N PRO A 15 -3.25 4.08 -8.81
CA PRO A 15 -2.89 4.87 -7.64
C PRO A 15 -3.75 6.12 -7.41
N ILE A 16 -4.36 6.64 -8.48
CA ILE A 16 -5.30 7.76 -8.42
C ILE A 16 -6.56 7.46 -7.60
N ARG A 17 -6.92 6.18 -7.45
CA ARG A 17 -8.06 5.75 -6.60
C ARG A 17 -7.76 5.94 -5.11
N HIS A 18 -6.49 6.10 -4.75
CA HIS A 18 -5.99 6.17 -3.37
C HIS A 18 -5.37 7.52 -3.02
N GLY A 19 -5.42 8.51 -3.92
CA GLY A 19 -4.73 9.78 -3.73
C GLY A 19 -3.20 9.70 -3.87
N LEU A 20 -2.65 8.60 -4.40
CA LEU A 20 -1.21 8.34 -4.50
C LEU A 20 -0.66 8.51 -5.93
N GLN A 21 -1.21 9.42 -6.73
CA GLN A 21 -0.86 9.58 -8.15
C GLN A 21 0.36 10.48 -8.44
N VAL A 22 0.69 11.45 -7.57
CA VAL A 22 1.64 12.53 -7.92
C VAL A 22 3.09 12.24 -7.49
N SER A 23 3.29 11.76 -6.26
CA SER A 23 4.63 11.60 -5.67
C SER A 23 4.70 10.41 -4.71
N VAL A 24 5.72 10.40 -3.85
CA VAL A 24 5.93 9.36 -2.83
C VAL A 24 5.38 9.80 -1.48
N VAL A 25 5.00 8.82 -0.66
CA VAL A 25 4.66 9.03 0.75
C VAL A 25 5.93 9.41 1.51
N ARG A 26 6.03 10.66 1.97
CA ARG A 26 7.23 11.18 2.66
C ARG A 26 7.26 10.76 4.14
N PRO A 27 8.43 10.82 4.81
CA PRO A 27 8.55 10.48 6.24
C PRO A 27 7.63 11.28 7.18
N TRP A 28 7.23 12.49 6.79
CA TRP A 28 6.33 13.37 7.56
C TRP A 28 4.89 13.40 7.01
N ALA A 29 4.54 12.53 6.07
CA ALA A 29 3.20 12.47 5.53
C ALA A 29 2.20 11.91 6.55
N GLN A 30 1.05 12.56 6.70
CA GLN A 30 -0.10 12.09 7.47
C GLN A 30 -1.12 11.39 6.56
N TYR A 31 -0.62 10.70 5.53
CA TYR A 31 -1.43 9.93 4.59
C TYR A 31 -0.65 8.70 4.12
N GLY A 32 -1.36 7.71 3.62
CA GLY A 32 -0.83 6.43 3.17
C GLY A 32 -1.86 5.69 2.34
N LEU A 33 -1.64 4.39 2.13
CA LEU A 33 -2.68 3.51 1.58
C LEU A 33 -3.85 3.45 2.59
N PRO A 34 -5.11 3.71 2.17
CA PRO A 34 -6.27 3.61 3.07
C PRO A 34 -6.38 2.22 3.70
N LEU A 35 -6.78 2.16 4.98
CA LEU A 35 -6.82 0.90 5.74
C LEU A 35 -7.96 -0.02 5.30
N GLU A 36 -8.97 0.55 4.63
CA GLU A 36 -10.14 -0.16 4.09
C GLU A 36 -9.81 -0.90 2.79
N GLU A 37 -8.67 -0.62 2.15
CA GLU A 37 -8.26 -1.31 0.93
C GLU A 37 -7.82 -2.74 1.24
N ARG A 38 -8.43 -3.70 0.54
CA ARG A 38 -7.99 -5.11 0.57
C ARG A 38 -6.72 -5.26 -0.25
N THR A 39 -5.65 -5.67 0.42
CA THR A 39 -4.33 -5.88 -0.17
C THR A 39 -4.15 -7.32 -0.67
N LEU A 40 -3.27 -7.52 -1.64
CA LEU A 40 -2.87 -8.81 -2.18
C LEU A 40 -2.47 -9.81 -1.08
N PRO A 41 -1.61 -9.48 -0.08
CA PRO A 41 -1.31 -10.41 0.99
C PRO A 41 -2.52 -10.75 1.88
N GLN A 42 -3.51 -9.87 2.06
CA GLN A 42 -4.76 -10.22 2.76
C GLN A 42 -5.58 -11.22 1.94
N ALA A 43 -5.74 -10.98 0.64
CA ALA A 43 -6.45 -11.90 -0.25
C ALA A 43 -5.78 -13.28 -0.31
N LEU A 44 -4.43 -13.33 -0.37
CA LEU A 44 -3.68 -14.58 -0.33
C LEU A 44 -3.83 -15.30 1.02
N LYS A 45 -3.82 -14.56 2.14
CA LYS A 45 -4.00 -15.13 3.47
C LYS A 45 -5.38 -15.78 3.63
N GLU A 46 -6.44 -15.14 3.13
CA GLU A 46 -7.79 -15.72 3.09
C GLU A 46 -7.85 -17.01 2.26
N ALA A 47 -7.01 -17.13 1.21
CA ALA A 47 -6.87 -18.34 0.40
C ALA A 47 -5.96 -19.42 1.01
N GLY A 48 -5.51 -19.26 2.26
CA GLY A 48 -4.70 -20.25 2.98
C GLY A 48 -3.19 -20.11 2.84
N TYR A 49 -2.69 -19.01 2.24
CA TYR A 49 -1.26 -18.77 2.13
C TYR A 49 -0.68 -18.14 3.40
N THR A 50 0.54 -18.54 3.76
CA THR A 50 1.36 -17.79 4.73
C THR A 50 2.02 -16.61 4.02
N THR A 51 1.86 -15.40 4.58
CA THR A 51 2.38 -14.17 3.97
C THR A 51 3.46 -13.53 4.84
N HIS A 52 4.53 -13.07 4.18
CA HIS A 52 5.67 -12.40 4.82
C HIS A 52 6.08 -11.18 3.98
N ILE A 53 6.60 -10.14 4.64
CA ILE A 53 7.23 -8.99 3.98
C ILE A 53 8.62 -8.80 4.56
N SER A 54 9.58 -8.50 3.68
CA SER A 54 10.93 -8.08 4.07
C SER A 54 11.35 -6.90 3.20
N GLY A 55 11.95 -5.89 3.83
CA GLY A 55 12.42 -4.67 3.16
C GLY A 55 11.40 -3.53 3.13
N LYS A 56 11.43 -2.75 2.03
CA LYS A 56 10.79 -1.43 1.95
C LYS A 56 9.26 -1.51 1.82
N TRP A 57 8.56 -0.85 2.75
CA TRP A 57 7.11 -0.64 2.68
C TRP A 57 6.71 0.56 1.81
N HIS A 58 6.90 1.79 2.32
CA HIS A 58 6.69 3.06 1.61
C HIS A 58 5.23 3.35 1.16
N LEU A 59 4.26 2.83 1.93
CA LEU A 59 2.82 3.05 1.74
C LEU A 59 2.14 3.72 2.96
N GLY A 60 2.90 4.42 3.80
CA GLY A 60 2.41 5.07 5.02
C GLY A 60 2.89 4.39 6.29
N HIS A 61 3.10 5.21 7.33
CA HIS A 61 3.56 4.81 8.67
C HIS A 61 3.04 5.71 9.79
N PHE A 62 2.25 6.74 9.47
CA PHE A 62 1.64 7.60 10.48
C PHE A 62 0.59 6.81 11.28
N LEU A 63 0.41 7.15 12.54
CA LEU A 63 -0.72 6.68 13.32
C LEU A 63 -1.94 7.52 12.88
N PRO A 64 -2.99 6.88 12.33
CA PRO A 64 -4.19 7.59 11.90
C PRO A 64 -4.99 8.18 13.05
#